data_AF-A0A5B7FFP0-F1
#
_entry.id   AF-A0A5B7FFP0-F1
#
_cell.length_a   1.000
_cell.length_b   1.000
_cell.length_c   1.000
_cell.angle_alpha   90.00
_cell.angle_beta   90.00
_cell.angle_gamma   90.00
#
_symmetry.space_group_name_H-M   'P 1'
#
loop_
_entity.id
_entity.type
_entity.pdbx_description
1 polymer ?
#
loop_
_entity_poly.entity_id
_entity_poly.type
_entity_poly.pdbx_seq_one_letter_code
_entity_poly.pdbx_strand_id
1 'polypeptide(L)'
;MCRTCQYTAENLAGSGGSLLPMEIAKPLIPMLVNGTKEKNQVVRSSAEMALIALLQLKEGDQGSQVMLGALEAGGRDSLNEVINRCLRRATYIPVTPAEIDPTLLT
;
A
#
# COMPACT_ATOMS: atom_id res chain seq x y z
N MET A 1 -14.95 -3.12 0.26
CA MET A 1 -13.51 -2.88 0.47
C MET A 1 -13.18 -3.26 1.90
N CYS A 2 -12.10 -4.00 2.17
CA CYS A 2 -11.72 -4.29 3.55
C CYS A 2 -11.08 -3.04 4.16
N ARG A 3 -11.89 -2.18 4.80
CA ARG A 3 -11.45 -0.92 5.41
C ARG A 3 -10.37 -1.14 6.48
N THR A 4 -10.42 -2.30 7.16
CA THR A 4 -9.41 -2.71 8.15
C THR A 4 -8.01 -2.85 7.56
N CYS A 5 -7.84 -3.50 6.40
CA CYS A 5 -6.51 -3.66 5.78
C CYS A 5 -5.90 -2.31 5.36
N GLN A 6 -6.74 -1.37 4.93
CA GLN A 6 -6.28 -0.04 4.58
C GLN A 6 -5.93 0.76 5.84
N TYR A 7 -6.76 0.71 6.88
CA TYR A 7 -6.48 1.37 8.15
C TYR A 7 -5.19 0.85 8.81
N THR A 8 -4.97 -0.46 8.82
CA THR A 8 -3.71 -1.00 9.36
C THR A 8 -2.52 -0.57 8.53
N ALA A 9 -2.59 -0.53 7.20
CA ALA A 9 -1.51 -0.04 6.35
C ALA A 9 -1.20 1.45 6.58
N GLU A 10 -2.22 2.29 6.72
CA GLU A 10 -2.10 3.72 7.02
C GLU A 10 -1.48 3.96 8.41
N ASN A 11 -1.86 3.16 9.42
CA ASN A 11 -1.30 3.29 10.78
C ASN A 11 0.09 2.65 10.92
N LEU A 12 0.39 1.59 10.15
CA LEU A 12 1.72 0.99 10.12
C LEU A 12 2.76 1.93 9.48
N ALA A 13 2.36 2.70 8.46
CA ALA A 13 3.18 3.77 7.90
C ALA A 13 3.41 4.94 8.90
N GLY A 14 2.89 4.84 10.13
CA GLY A 14 3.16 5.77 11.21
C GLY A 14 2.39 7.08 11.07
N SER A 15 1.89 7.58 12.19
CA SER A 15 1.14 8.84 12.30
C SER A 15 1.98 10.11 12.02
N GLY A 16 3.05 10.02 11.23
CA GLY A 16 4.01 11.11 10.98
C GLY A 16 4.56 11.20 9.56
N GLY A 17 3.98 10.49 8.58
CA GLY A 17 4.45 10.55 7.18
C GLY A 17 5.84 9.94 6.98
N SER A 18 6.24 8.98 7.81
CA SER A 18 7.51 8.25 7.67
C SER A 18 7.30 6.93 6.95
N LEU A 19 8.17 6.56 6.01
CA LEU A 19 8.11 5.24 5.40
C LEU A 19 8.24 4.11 6.44
N LEU A 20 7.55 3.00 6.18
CA LEU A 20 7.73 1.76 6.95
C LEU A 20 9.21 1.33 6.96
N PRO A 21 9.71 0.75 8.06
CA PRO A 21 11.05 0.18 8.11
C PRO A 21 11.29 -0.79 6.95
N MET A 22 12.44 -0.69 6.30
CA MET A 22 12.77 -1.47 5.09
C MET A 22 12.68 -2.98 5.29
N GLU A 23 12.97 -3.47 6.49
CA GLU A 23 12.87 -4.89 6.87
C GLU A 23 11.43 -5.41 6.79
N ILE A 24 10.45 -4.53 6.97
CA ILE A 24 9.02 -4.82 6.88
C ILE A 24 8.51 -4.50 5.47
N ALA A 25 8.89 -3.35 4.90
CA ALA A 25 8.40 -2.90 3.62
C ALA A 25 8.83 -3.82 2.45
N LYS A 26 10.11 -4.22 2.39
CA LYS A 26 10.64 -5.04 1.30
C LYS A 26 9.90 -6.36 1.05
N PRO A 27 9.59 -7.19 2.07
CA PRO A 27 8.82 -8.42 1.86
C PRO A 27 7.33 -8.16 1.60
N LEU A 28 6.77 -7.05 2.08
CA LEU A 28 5.37 -6.70 1.85
C LEU A 28 5.10 -6.27 0.40
N ILE A 29 6.03 -5.55 -0.25
CA ILE A 29 5.86 -5.12 -1.64
C ILE A 29 5.48 -6.27 -2.59
N PRO A 30 6.27 -7.35 -2.73
CA PRO A 30 5.93 -8.43 -3.67
C PRO A 30 4.63 -9.13 -3.29
N MET A 31 4.33 -9.26 -1.99
CA MET A 31 3.05 -9.81 -1.53
C MET A 31 1.87 -8.95 -2.00
N LEU A 32 1.95 -7.63 -1.81
CA LEU A 32 0.90 -6.70 -2.20
C LEU A 32 0.80 -6.56 -3.73
N VAL A 33 1.92 -6.53 -4.45
CA VAL A 33 1.96 -6.56 -5.92
C VAL A 33 1.24 -7.81 -6.45
N ASN A 34 1.46 -8.98 -5.85
CA ASN A 34 0.70 -10.18 -6.20
C ASN A 34 -0.79 -10.03 -5.84
N GLY A 35 -1.10 -9.43 -4.69
CA GLY A 35 -2.47 -9.09 -4.30
C GLY A 35 -3.21 -8.23 -5.34
N THR A 36 -2.51 -7.33 -6.06
CA THR A 36 -3.12 -6.54 -7.15
C THR A 36 -3.52 -7.36 -8.39
N LYS A 37 -3.07 -8.61 -8.48
CA LYS A 37 -3.36 -9.53 -9.59
C LYS A 37 -4.51 -10.50 -9.27
N GLU A 38 -5.06 -10.45 -8.05
CA GLU A 38 -6.12 -11.34 -7.62
C GLU A 38 -7.45 -11.09 -8.36
N LYS A 39 -8.18 -12.17 -8.66
CA LYS A 39 -9.52 -12.08 -9.29
C LYS A 39 -10.55 -11.49 -8.35
N ASN A 40 -10.37 -11.69 -7.04
CA ASN A 40 -11.27 -11.13 -6.04
C ASN A 40 -11.06 -9.61 -5.96
N GLN A 41 -12.07 -8.86 -6.40
CA GLN A 41 -12.01 -7.39 -6.43
C GLN A 41 -11.72 -6.79 -5.05
N VAL A 42 -12.20 -7.39 -3.96
CA VAL A 42 -11.96 -6.89 -2.61
C VAL A 42 -10.50 -7.03 -2.24
N VAL A 43 -9.88 -8.18 -2.53
CA VAL A 43 -8.45 -8.42 -2.26
C VAL A 43 -7.59 -7.48 -3.09
N ARG A 44 -7.86 -7.40 -4.40
CA ARG A 44 -7.16 -6.50 -5.31
C ARG A 44 -7.21 -5.04 -4.86
N SER A 45 -8.41 -4.53 -4.59
CA SER A 45 -8.57 -3.13 -4.17
C SER A 45 -7.90 -2.87 -2.81
N SER A 46 -7.92 -3.84 -1.90
CA SER A 46 -7.25 -3.71 -0.59
C SER A 46 -5.72 -3.65 -0.76
N ALA A 47 -5.16 -4.47 -1.66
CA ALA A 47 -3.73 -4.44 -1.98
C ALA A 47 -3.30 -3.13 -2.66
N GLU A 48 -4.12 -2.61 -3.57
CA GLU A 48 -3.89 -1.31 -4.21
C GLU A 48 -3.86 -0.17 -3.16
N MET A 49 -4.83 -0.13 -2.25
CA MET A 49 -4.87 0.89 -1.19
C MET A 49 -3.68 0.77 -0.24
N ALA A 50 -3.31 -0.44 0.16
CA ALA A 50 -2.13 -0.67 1.00
C ALA A 50 -0.84 -0.22 0.31
N LEU A 51 -0.69 -0.45 -0.99
CA LEU A 51 0.47 0.06 -1.76
C LEU A 51 0.47 1.58 -1.86
N ILE A 52 -0.68 2.22 -2.06
CA ILE A 52 -0.78 3.69 -2.10
C ILE A 52 -0.33 4.30 -0.76
N ALA A 53 -0.77 3.72 0.35
CA ALA A 53 -0.39 4.16 1.70
C ALA A 53 1.11 3.92 1.96
N LEU A 54 1.60 2.69 1.74
CA LEU A 54 2.99 2.32 2.02
C LEU A 54 4.00 3.12 1.19
N LEU A 55 3.68 3.41 -0.08
CA LEU A 55 4.54 4.18 -0.98
C LEU A 55 4.30 5.69 -0.88
N GLN A 56 3.38 6.12 -0.02
CA GLN A 56 2.99 7.52 0.18
C GLN A 56 2.65 8.27 -1.11
N LEU A 57 1.96 7.60 -2.05
CA LEU A 57 1.69 8.16 -3.39
C LEU A 57 0.81 9.42 -3.37
N LYS A 58 0.25 9.80 -2.21
CA LYS A 58 -0.53 11.03 -2.02
C LYS A 58 0.29 12.19 -1.49
N GLU A 59 1.47 11.92 -0.93
CA GLU A 59 2.41 12.91 -0.43
C GLU A 59 3.51 13.23 -1.47
N GLY A 60 3.62 12.43 -2.52
CA GLY A 60 4.51 12.63 -3.67
C GLY A 60 5.10 11.31 -4.16
N ASP A 61 6.16 11.41 -4.98
CA ASP A 61 6.85 10.23 -5.52
C ASP A 61 8.01 9.74 -4.63
N GLN A 62 8.41 10.48 -3.57
CA GLN A 62 9.59 10.16 -2.76
C GLN A 62 9.55 8.74 -2.19
N GLY A 63 8.44 8.35 -1.56
CA GLY A 63 8.27 7.02 -0.99
C GLY A 63 8.39 5.89 -2.02
N SER A 64 7.76 6.09 -3.18
CA SER A 64 7.85 5.14 -4.29
C SER A 64 9.26 5.01 -4.87
N GLN A 65 9.99 6.12 -5.01
CA GLN A 65 11.36 6.13 -5.53
C GLN A 65 12.33 5.44 -4.57
N VAL A 66 12.20 5.69 -3.27
CA VAL A 66 12.96 5.02 -2.22
C VAL A 66 12.75 3.51 -2.30
N MET A 67 11.50 3.07 -2.46
CA MET A 67 11.19 1.64 -2.50
C MET A 67 11.63 0.97 -3.81
N LEU A 68 11.46 1.63 -4.96
CA LEU A 68 11.98 1.16 -6.24
C LEU A 68 13.51 1.00 -6.22
N GLY A 69 14.22 1.92 -5.59
CA GLY A 69 15.68 1.84 -5.41
C GLY A 69 16.12 0.70 -4.50
N ALA A 70 15.28 0.31 -3.54
CA ALA A 70 15.59 -0.70 -2.54
C ALA A 70 15.34 -2.16 -3.00
N LEU A 71 14.59 -2.35 -4.09
CA LEU A 71 14.22 -3.65 -4.64
C LEU A 71 15.17 -4.12 -5.75
N GLU A 72 15.27 -5.44 -5.92
CA GLU A 72 15.94 -6.07 -7.06
C GLU A 72 15.16 -5.84 -8.37
N ALA A 73 15.81 -6.01 -9.52
CA ALA A 73 15.27 -5.67 -10.83
C ALA A 73 13.85 -6.22 -11.09
N GLY A 74 13.61 -7.52 -10.86
CA GLY A 74 12.30 -8.12 -11.11
C GLY A 74 11.17 -7.57 -10.21
N GLY A 75 11.47 -7.31 -8.93
CA GLY A 75 10.51 -6.71 -8.00
C GLY A 75 10.25 -5.23 -8.32
N ARG A 76 11.30 -4.50 -8.70
CA ARG A 76 11.23 -3.09 -9.11
C ARG A 76 10.35 -2.92 -10.35
N ASP A 77 10.56 -3.73 -11.38
CA ASP A 77 9.81 -3.63 -12.64
C ASP A 77 8.32 -3.94 -12.41
N SER A 78 8.03 -4.98 -11.64
CA SER A 78 6.66 -5.35 -11.27
C SER A 78 5.96 -4.25 -10.47
N LEU A 79 6.66 -3.65 -9.50
CA LEU A 79 6.11 -2.54 -8.72
C LEU A 79 5.85 -1.31 -9.61
N ASN A 80 6.79 -0.98 -10.49
CA ASN A 80 6.68 0.19 -11.37
C ASN A 80 5.51 0.03 -12.36
N GLU A 81 5.27 -1.18 -12.88
CA GLU A 81 4.08 -1.48 -13.69
C GLU A 81 2.79 -1.21 -12.91
N VAL A 82 2.68 -1.72 -11.67
CA VAL A 82 1.49 -1.57 -10.82
C VAL A 82 1.24 -0.11 -10.46
N ILE A 83 2.29 0.65 -10.13
CA ILE A 83 2.18 2.09 -9.83
C ILE A 83 1.55 2.85 -11.01
N ASN A 84 2.08 2.63 -12.21
CA ASN A 84 1.67 3.38 -13.40
C ASN A 84 0.33 2.91 -13.97
N ARG A 85 0.04 1.60 -13.90
CA ARG A 85 -1.20 1.03 -14.44
C ARG A 85 -2.40 1.27 -13.52
N CYS A 86 -2.22 1.02 -12.21
CA CYS A 86 -3.32 0.92 -11.26
C CYS A 86 -3.30 2.07 -10.24
N LEU A 87 -2.19 2.23 -9.51
CA LEU A 87 -2.19 3.02 -8.27
C LEU A 87 -2.36 4.52 -8.52
N ARG A 88 -1.73 5.07 -9.56
CA ARG A 88 -1.87 6.50 -9.92
C ARG A 88 -3.29 6.89 -10.33
N ARG A 89 -4.07 5.93 -10.83
CA ARG A 89 -5.46 6.15 -11.27
C ARG A 89 -6.49 5.77 -10.20
N ALA A 90 -6.07 5.10 -9.14
CA ALA A 90 -6.94 4.64 -8.09
C ALA A 90 -7.46 5.81 -7.24
N THR A 91 -8.79 5.84 -7.08
CA THR A 91 -9.44 6.72 -6.12
C THR A 91 -9.05 6.29 -4.72
N TYR A 92 -8.31 7.16 -4.03
CA TYR A 92 -7.92 6.94 -2.65
C TYR A 92 -8.89 7.66 -1.73
N ILE A 93 -9.54 6.89 -0.88
CA ILE A 93 -10.44 7.38 0.15
C ILE A 93 -9.77 6.99 1.47
N PRO A 94 -9.16 7.92 2.22
CA PRO A 94 -8.52 7.60 3.48
C PRO A 94 -9.52 6.94 4.44
N VAL A 95 -9.07 5.99 5.25
CA VAL A 95 -9.96 5.33 6.22
C VAL A 95 -10.01 6.14 7.49
N THR A 96 -11.22 6.45 7.92
CA THR A 96 -11.43 7.08 9.22
C THR A 96 -11.58 6.02 10.31
N PRO A 97 -11.14 6.27 11.55
CA PRO A 97 -11.32 5.33 12.66
C PRO A 97 -12.79 4.96 12.90
N ALA A 98 -13.74 5.85 12.56
CA ALA A 98 -15.18 5.62 12.68
C ALA A 98 -15.71 4.56 11.71
N GLU A 99 -14.95 4.21 10.67
CA GLU A 99 -15.31 3.18 9.68
C GLU A 99 -14.75 1.80 10.03
N ILE A 100 -14.04 1.68 11.17
CA ILE A 100 -13.45 0.43 11.66
C ILE A 100 -14.30 -0.13 12.81
N ASP A 101 -14.51 -1.45 12.79
CA ASP A 101 -15.18 -2.14 13.88
C ASP A 101 -14.41 -1.93 15.19
N PRO A 102 -15.04 -1.39 16.25
CA PRO A 102 -14.35 -1.08 17.51
C PRO A 102 -13.75 -2.30 18.21
N THR A 103 -14.23 -3.51 17.92
CA THR A 103 -13.63 -4.75 18.44
C THR A 103 -12.25 -5.05 17.85
N LEU A 104 -11.90 -4.43 16.71
CA LEU A 104 -10.58 -4.54 16.09
C LEU A 104 -9.59 -3.47 16.57
N LEU A 105 -10.04 -2.52 17.38
CA LEU A 105 -9.25 -1.39 17.89
C LEU A 105 -8.87 -1.54 19.38
N THR A 106 -9.20 -2.68 20.01
CA THR A 106 -8.90 -3.02 21.42
C THR A 106 -7.64 -3.87 21.51
#